data_AF-A0A482TLT6-F1
#
_entry.id   AF-A0A482TLT6-F1
#
_cell.length_a   1.000
_cell.length_b   1.000
_cell.length_c   1.000
_cell.angle_alpha   90.00
_cell.angle_beta   90.00
_cell.angle_gamma   90.00
#
_symmetry.space_group_name_H-M   'P 1'
#
loop_
_entity.id
_entity.type
_entity.pdbx_description
1 polymer ?
#
loop_
_entity_poly.entity_id
_entity_poly.type
_entity_poly.pdbx_seq_one_letter_code
_entity_poly.pdbx_strand_id
1 'polypeptide(L)'
;MEPKAKQEGEIEKINKFTGYQLPNKFKIVGLVLFIASVLSIITSLKLYMLDVKYHELFERIALSSSVIGLLIISISREKIEDELIGKIRMQSYNYAVIVTVLVYLTLPFIHFTIESILSSMPKIEGSKDVAVLALLLTIQILTFRKLKKAYNEE
;
A
#
# COMPACT_ATOMS: atom_id res chain seq x y z
N MET A 1 -39.43 -20.38 -3.90
CA MET A 1 -39.21 -18.99 -3.46
C MET A 1 -38.34 -18.89 -2.20
N GLU A 2 -38.37 -19.86 -1.29
CA GLU A 2 -37.47 -19.94 -0.12
C GLU A 2 -35.94 -19.88 -0.36
N PRO A 3 -35.35 -20.44 -1.45
CA PRO A 3 -33.89 -20.41 -1.59
C PRO A 3 -33.34 -19.01 -1.88
N LYS A 4 -34.13 -18.13 -2.54
CA LYS A 4 -33.71 -16.75 -2.84
C LYS A 4 -33.71 -15.87 -1.59
N ALA A 5 -34.73 -15.99 -0.74
CA ALA A 5 -34.81 -15.23 0.51
C ALA A 5 -33.71 -15.63 1.51
N LYS A 6 -33.32 -16.91 1.55
CA LYS A 6 -32.16 -17.36 2.35
C LYS A 6 -30.84 -16.82 1.80
N GLN A 7 -30.64 -16.84 0.47
CA GLN A 7 -29.45 -16.26 -0.17
C GLN A 7 -29.33 -14.75 0.09
N GLU A 8 -30.43 -14.00 -0.01
CA GLU A 8 -30.45 -12.56 0.26
C GLU A 8 -30.03 -12.24 1.70
N GLY A 9 -30.54 -13.01 2.68
CA GLY A 9 -30.15 -12.84 4.09
C GLY A 9 -28.69 -13.19 4.39
N GLU A 10 -28.08 -14.11 3.64
CA GLU A 10 -26.65 -14.41 3.74
C GLU A 10 -25.78 -13.31 3.10
N ILE A 11 -26.19 -12.78 1.96
CA ILE A 11 -25.52 -11.67 1.27
C ILE A 11 -25.52 -10.41 2.16
N GLU A 12 -26.63 -10.12 2.85
CA GLU A 12 -26.72 -8.97 3.76
C GLU A 12 -25.75 -9.09 4.94
N LYS A 13 -25.64 -10.28 5.54
CA LYS A 13 -24.67 -10.55 6.61
C LYS A 13 -23.23 -10.37 6.14
N ILE A 14 -22.92 -10.85 4.94
CA ILE A 14 -21.59 -10.68 4.33
C ILE A 14 -21.28 -9.20 4.13
N ASN A 15 -22.20 -8.44 3.52
CA ASN A 15 -22.04 -7.00 3.28
C ASN A 15 -21.84 -6.20 4.58
N LYS A 16 -22.52 -6.59 5.66
CA LYS A 16 -22.38 -5.92 6.97
C LYS A 16 -20.98 -6.10 7.56
N PHE A 17 -20.35 -7.26 7.33
CA PHE A 17 -19.01 -7.55 7.84
C PHE A 17 -17.91 -6.99 6.91
N THR A 18 -18.09 -7.10 5.59
CA THR A 18 -17.10 -6.64 4.60
C THR A 18 -17.16 -5.13 4.32
N GLY A 19 -18.28 -4.47 4.63
CA GLY A 19 -18.46 -3.03 4.44
C GLY A 19 -17.87 -2.15 5.55
N TYR A 20 -17.27 -2.74 6.59
CA TYR A 20 -16.63 -1.97 7.65
C TYR A 20 -15.33 -1.35 7.14
N GLN A 21 -15.31 -0.02 7.07
CA GLN A 21 -14.14 0.75 6.64
C GLN A 21 -13.81 1.76 7.74
N LEU A 22 -12.52 2.11 7.88
CA LEU A 22 -12.08 3.06 8.90
C LEU A 22 -12.72 4.45 8.69
N PRO A 23 -13.07 5.19 9.75
CA PRO A 23 -13.57 6.56 9.62
C PRO A 23 -12.57 7.49 8.89
N ASN A 24 -13.07 8.48 8.13
CA ASN A 24 -12.23 9.40 7.34
C ASN A 24 -11.12 10.10 8.14
N LYS A 25 -11.31 10.32 9.47
CA LYS A 25 -10.27 10.90 10.35
C LYS A 25 -8.97 10.09 10.34
N PHE A 26 -9.05 8.78 10.12
CA PHE A 26 -7.88 7.90 10.08
C PHE A 26 -6.99 8.11 8.85
N LYS A 27 -7.46 8.76 7.78
CA LYS A 27 -6.57 9.14 6.66
C LYS A 27 -5.45 10.06 7.11
N ILE A 28 -5.77 11.03 7.97
CA ILE A 28 -4.78 11.95 8.51
C ILE A 28 -3.82 11.20 9.44
N VAL A 29 -4.36 10.30 10.29
CA VAL A 29 -3.53 9.47 11.19
C VAL A 29 -2.56 8.60 10.39
N GLY A 30 -3.04 7.92 9.35
CA GLY A 30 -2.20 7.10 8.47
C GLY A 30 -1.15 7.92 7.72
N LEU A 31 -1.50 9.15 7.28
CA LEU A 31 -0.55 10.06 6.64
C LEU A 31 0.55 10.51 7.60
N VAL A 32 0.19 10.93 8.82
CA VAL A 32 1.14 11.33 9.85
C VAL A 32 2.06 10.16 10.20
N LEU A 33 1.51 8.95 10.36
CA LEU A 33 2.29 7.74 10.63
C LEU A 33 3.25 7.42 9.47
N PHE A 34 2.81 7.54 8.23
CA PHE A 34 3.64 7.32 7.05
C PHE A 34 4.80 8.33 6.99
N ILE A 35 4.52 9.64 7.16
CA ILE A 35 5.55 10.69 7.14
C ILE A 35 6.56 10.47 8.27
N ALA A 36 6.10 10.18 9.49
CA ALA A 36 6.97 9.88 10.62
C ALA A 36 7.87 8.66 10.33
N SER A 37 7.33 7.63 9.69
CA SER A 37 8.08 6.43 9.29
C SER A 37 9.15 6.76 8.25
N VAL A 38 8.84 7.58 7.25
CA VAL A 38 9.82 8.02 6.24
C VAL A 38 10.96 8.82 6.88
N LEU A 39 10.65 9.73 7.81
CA LEU A 39 11.68 10.47 8.57
C LEU A 39 12.56 9.52 9.41
N SER A 40 11.94 8.48 9.97
CA SER A 40 12.64 7.44 10.73
C SER A 40 13.61 6.64 9.85
N ILE A 41 13.20 6.26 8.62
CA ILE A 41 14.09 5.59 7.65
C ILE A 41 15.31 6.47 7.32
N ILE A 42 15.10 7.75 7.04
CA ILE A 42 16.19 8.70 6.77
C ILE A 42 17.14 8.81 7.97
N THR A 43 16.58 8.83 9.18
CA THR A 43 17.38 8.86 10.42
C THR A 43 18.18 7.57 10.62
N SER A 44 17.60 6.41 10.25
CA SER A 44 18.28 5.11 10.29
C SER A 44 19.53 5.11 9.42
N LEU A 45 19.47 5.71 8.23
CA LEU A 45 20.63 5.85 7.33
C LEU A 45 21.77 6.65 8.00
N LYS A 46 21.43 7.67 8.79
CA LYS A 46 22.44 8.43 9.55
C LYS A 46 23.00 7.61 10.71
N LEU A 47 22.19 6.80 11.38
CA LEU A 47 22.63 5.91 12.46
C LEU A 47 23.55 4.79 11.95
N TYR A 48 23.31 4.29 10.74
CA TYR A 48 24.21 3.36 10.04
C TYR A 48 25.62 3.95 9.88
N MET A 49 25.71 5.22 9.46
CA MET A 49 26.99 5.93 9.32
C MET A 49 27.72 6.17 10.67
N LEU A 50 27.00 6.11 11.80
CA LEU A 50 27.55 6.23 13.15
C LEU A 50 27.84 4.87 13.82
N ASP A 51 27.73 3.77 13.08
CA ASP A 51 28.03 2.41 13.54
C ASP A 51 27.23 1.97 14.80
N VAL A 52 25.97 2.42 14.88
CA VAL A 52 25.08 2.10 15.99
C VAL A 52 24.53 0.68 15.83
N LYS A 53 24.70 -0.15 16.87
CA LYS A 53 24.38 -1.60 16.88
C LYS A 53 22.93 -1.97 16.55
N TYR A 54 21.97 -1.04 16.69
CA TYR A 54 20.53 -1.32 16.54
C TYR A 54 19.89 -0.71 15.28
N HIS A 55 20.68 -0.24 14.32
CA HIS A 55 20.17 0.45 13.12
C HIS A 55 19.24 -0.44 12.26
N GLU A 56 19.57 -1.73 12.06
CA GLU A 56 18.77 -2.64 11.23
C GLU A 56 17.35 -2.87 11.79
N LEU A 57 17.23 -3.02 13.12
CA LEU A 57 15.94 -3.18 13.78
C LEU A 57 15.10 -1.92 13.64
N PHE A 58 15.74 -0.75 13.78
CA PHE A 58 15.09 0.54 13.65
C PHE A 58 14.57 0.76 12.22
N GLU A 59 15.37 0.42 11.21
CA GLU A 59 14.96 0.44 9.81
C GLU A 59 13.77 -0.48 9.55
N ARG A 60 13.83 -1.72 10.04
CA ARG A 60 12.76 -2.71 9.82
C ARG A 60 11.44 -2.30 10.45
N ILE A 61 11.48 -1.71 11.66
CA ILE A 61 10.30 -1.14 12.33
C ILE A 61 9.75 0.02 11.50
N ALA A 62 10.61 0.92 11.03
CA ALA A 62 10.20 2.09 10.24
C ALA A 62 9.58 1.69 8.89
N LEU A 63 10.14 0.70 8.20
CA LEU A 63 9.56 0.15 6.98
C LEU A 63 8.20 -0.48 7.24
N SER A 64 8.08 -1.28 8.30
CA SER A 64 6.81 -1.93 8.67
C SER A 64 5.74 -0.90 9.05
N SER A 65 6.10 0.13 9.83
CA SER A 65 5.19 1.21 10.21
C SER A 65 4.76 2.05 9.01
N SER A 66 5.63 2.21 8.00
CA SER A 66 5.27 2.89 6.76
C SER A 66 4.15 2.15 6.01
N VAL A 67 4.22 0.82 5.93
CA VAL A 67 3.19 -0.01 5.31
C VAL A 67 1.89 0.05 6.09
N ILE A 68 1.95 0.03 7.43
CA ILE A 68 0.76 0.22 8.28
C ILE A 68 0.13 1.59 8.03
N GLY A 69 0.93 2.66 7.93
CA GLY A 69 0.45 4.00 7.58
C GLY A 69 -0.27 4.03 6.24
N LEU A 70 0.33 3.44 5.20
CA LEU A 70 -0.28 3.32 3.88
C LEU A 70 -1.58 2.51 3.91
N LEU A 71 -1.61 1.40 4.66
CA LEU A 71 -2.80 0.56 4.78
C LEU A 71 -3.95 1.32 5.43
N ILE A 72 -3.68 2.06 6.51
CA ILE A 72 -4.67 2.91 7.18
C ILE A 72 -5.26 3.93 6.19
N ILE A 73 -4.42 4.60 5.39
CA ILE A 73 -4.87 5.55 4.37
C ILE A 73 -5.78 4.84 3.34
N SER A 74 -5.35 3.66 2.88
CA SER A 74 -6.00 2.89 1.83
C SER A 74 -7.39 2.35 2.21
N ILE A 75 -7.58 1.93 3.46
CA ILE A 75 -8.87 1.38 3.93
C ILE A 75 -9.82 2.44 4.52
N SER A 76 -9.35 3.66 4.76
CA SER A 76 -10.15 4.72 5.35
C SER A 76 -11.22 5.27 4.38
N ARG A 77 -12.42 5.52 4.91
CA ARG A 77 -13.59 6.09 4.21
C ARG A 77 -13.30 7.47 3.62
N GLU A 78 -13.94 7.77 2.51
CA GLU A 78 -14.07 9.14 2.02
C GLU A 78 -15.09 9.93 2.86
N LYS A 79 -15.13 11.26 2.70
CA LYS A 79 -16.12 12.12 3.37
C LYS A 79 -17.56 11.75 2.97
N ILE A 80 -17.73 11.41 1.70
CA ILE A 80 -18.98 10.95 1.08
C ILE A 80 -18.61 9.61 0.44
N GLU A 81 -19.18 8.53 0.94
CA GLU A 81 -18.91 7.17 0.47
C GLU A 81 -20.13 6.67 -0.28
N ASP A 82 -20.11 6.85 -1.61
CA ASP A 82 -21.15 6.39 -2.50
C ASP A 82 -20.74 5.08 -3.20
N GLU A 83 -21.69 4.42 -3.86
CA GLU A 83 -21.42 3.17 -4.60
C GLU A 83 -20.31 3.33 -5.66
N LEU A 84 -20.24 4.50 -6.30
CA LEU A 84 -19.18 4.82 -7.27
C LEU A 84 -17.79 4.83 -6.61
N ILE A 85 -17.66 5.42 -5.42
CA ILE A 85 -16.39 5.45 -4.67
C ILE A 85 -15.98 4.03 -4.27
N GLY A 86 -16.95 3.20 -3.87
CA GLY A 86 -16.73 1.77 -3.62
C GLY A 86 -16.19 1.04 -4.85
N LYS A 87 -16.79 1.27 -6.03
CA LYS A 87 -16.33 0.70 -7.31
C LYS A 87 -14.93 1.18 -7.69
N ILE A 88 -14.66 2.47 -7.60
CA ILE A 88 -13.34 3.06 -7.91
C ILE A 88 -12.26 2.46 -6.99
N ARG A 89 -12.57 2.26 -5.71
CA ARG A 89 -11.64 1.64 -4.75
C ARG A 89 -11.30 0.21 -5.16
N MET A 90 -12.30 -0.61 -5.49
CA MET A 90 -12.10 -1.98 -5.95
C MET A 90 -11.27 -2.04 -7.25
N GLN A 91 -11.56 -1.16 -8.22
CA GLN A 91 -10.77 -1.06 -9.45
C GLN A 91 -9.31 -0.66 -9.16
N SER A 92 -9.10 0.24 -8.21
CA SER A 92 -7.76 0.69 -7.83
C SER A 92 -6.94 -0.43 -7.20
N TYR A 93 -7.56 -1.29 -6.37
CA TYR A 93 -6.91 -2.49 -5.84
C TYR A 93 -6.56 -3.48 -6.94
N ASN A 94 -7.48 -3.74 -7.87
CA ASN A 94 -7.22 -4.63 -9.01
C ASN A 94 -6.03 -4.15 -9.83
N TYR A 95 -6.00 -2.86 -10.17
CA TYR A 95 -4.89 -2.27 -10.90
C TYR A 95 -3.58 -2.34 -10.13
N ALA A 96 -3.60 -2.04 -8.82
CA ALA A 96 -2.42 -2.11 -7.98
C ALA A 96 -1.82 -3.51 -7.92
N VAL A 97 -2.63 -4.55 -7.75
CA VAL A 97 -2.17 -5.95 -7.77
C VAL A 97 -1.51 -6.28 -9.09
N ILE A 98 -2.17 -5.99 -10.22
CA ILE A 98 -1.64 -6.30 -11.55
C ILE A 98 -0.29 -5.60 -11.77
N VAL A 99 -0.22 -4.29 -11.52
CA VAL A 99 1.01 -3.52 -11.74
C VAL A 99 2.13 -3.97 -10.80
N THR A 100 1.85 -4.17 -9.51
CA THR A 100 2.86 -4.64 -8.56
C THR A 100 3.42 -6.00 -8.97
N VAL A 101 2.57 -6.94 -9.37
CA VAL A 101 3.03 -8.27 -9.84
C VAL A 101 3.91 -8.12 -11.08
N LEU A 102 3.52 -7.34 -12.07
CA LEU A 102 4.32 -7.10 -13.27
C LEU A 102 5.67 -6.46 -12.94
N VAL A 103 5.69 -5.43 -12.09
CA VAL A 103 6.93 -4.77 -11.66
C VAL A 103 7.86 -5.78 -10.98
N TYR A 104 7.37 -6.55 -10.02
CA TYR A 104 8.21 -7.52 -9.31
C TYR A 104 8.70 -8.68 -10.16
N LEU A 105 7.91 -9.11 -11.15
CA LEU A 105 8.34 -10.12 -12.11
C LEU A 105 9.44 -9.60 -13.04
N THR A 106 9.41 -8.30 -13.38
CA THR A 106 10.41 -7.66 -14.27
C THR A 106 11.69 -7.23 -13.55
N LEU A 107 11.64 -6.89 -12.25
CA LEU A 107 12.79 -6.46 -11.45
C LEU A 107 14.03 -7.37 -11.53
N PRO A 108 13.95 -8.72 -11.43
CA PRO A 108 15.15 -9.56 -11.50
C PRO A 108 15.85 -9.49 -12.87
N PHE A 109 15.10 -9.34 -13.96
CA PHE A 109 15.67 -9.17 -15.30
C PHE A 109 16.40 -7.83 -15.44
N ILE A 110 15.84 -6.77 -14.83
CA ILE A 110 16.48 -5.44 -14.77
C ILE A 110 17.78 -5.54 -13.97
N HIS A 111 17.76 -6.15 -12.78
CA HIS A 111 18.97 -6.34 -11.98
C HIS A 111 20.05 -7.13 -12.72
N PHE A 112 19.68 -8.25 -13.35
CA PHE A 112 20.60 -9.06 -14.15
C PHE A 112 21.23 -8.26 -15.29
N THR A 113 20.43 -7.44 -15.98
CA THR A 113 20.92 -6.60 -17.09
C THR A 113 21.90 -5.54 -16.59
N ILE A 114 21.59 -4.89 -15.46
CA ILE A 114 22.46 -3.87 -14.85
C ILE A 114 23.78 -4.49 -14.38
N GLU A 115 23.75 -5.62 -13.67
CA GLU A 115 24.94 -6.32 -13.18
C GLU A 115 25.84 -6.80 -14.34
N SER A 116 25.25 -7.24 -15.44
CA SER A 116 25.98 -7.69 -16.63
C SER A 116 26.72 -6.55 -17.34
N ILE A 117 26.21 -5.31 -17.25
CA ILE A 117 26.81 -4.12 -17.89
C ILE A 117 27.75 -3.39 -16.93
N LEU A 118 27.43 -3.38 -15.64
CA LEU A 118 28.11 -2.59 -14.61
C LEU A 118 28.57 -3.49 -13.47
N SER A 119 29.75 -4.10 -13.64
CA SER A 119 30.33 -5.15 -12.76
C SER A 119 30.64 -4.71 -11.32
N SER A 120 30.38 -3.44 -10.96
CA SER A 120 30.81 -2.83 -9.69
C SER A 120 29.66 -2.37 -8.80
N MET A 121 28.41 -2.76 -9.09
CA MET A 121 27.29 -2.32 -8.27
C MET A 121 27.21 -3.14 -6.97
N PRO A 122 27.09 -2.48 -5.80
CA PRO A 122 26.84 -3.17 -4.54
C PRO A 122 25.51 -3.95 -4.62
N LYS A 123 25.48 -5.17 -4.08
CA LYS A 123 24.22 -5.91 -3.91
C LYS A 123 23.33 -5.15 -2.93
N ILE A 124 22.25 -4.56 -3.42
CA ILE A 124 21.23 -3.93 -2.59
C ILE A 124 20.30 -5.03 -2.09
N GLU A 125 20.62 -5.62 -0.94
CA GLU A 125 19.73 -6.53 -0.21
C GLU A 125 18.77 -5.72 0.66
N GLY A 126 17.67 -5.25 0.05
CA GLY A 126 16.54 -4.66 0.78
C GLY A 126 15.51 -5.72 1.20
N SER A 127 14.68 -5.40 2.19
CA SER A 127 13.54 -6.25 2.57
C SER A 127 12.51 -6.31 1.44
N LYS A 128 12.55 -7.38 0.65
CA LYS A 128 11.70 -7.56 -0.54
C LYS A 128 10.21 -7.55 -0.16
N ASP A 129 9.85 -8.21 0.92
CA ASP A 129 8.44 -8.43 1.29
C ASP A 129 7.72 -7.13 1.66
N VAL A 130 8.37 -6.28 2.47
CA VAL A 130 7.80 -4.99 2.90
C VAL A 130 7.73 -4.01 1.73
N ALA A 131 8.73 -4.04 0.86
CA ALA A 131 8.76 -3.23 -0.34
C ALA A 131 7.63 -3.60 -1.33
N VAL A 132 7.26 -4.88 -1.46
CA VAL A 132 6.12 -5.31 -2.30
C VAL A 132 4.83 -4.68 -1.80
N LEU A 133 4.58 -4.78 -0.49
CA LEU A 133 3.36 -4.26 0.14
C LEU A 133 3.30 -2.73 0.06
N ALA A 134 4.43 -2.05 0.32
CA ALA A 134 4.53 -0.60 0.20
C ALA A 134 4.23 -0.14 -1.23
N LEU A 135 4.77 -0.84 -2.24
CA LEU A 135 4.52 -0.52 -3.64
C LEU A 135 3.05 -0.72 -4.01
N LEU A 136 2.47 -1.86 -3.62
CA LEU A 136 1.06 -2.18 -3.87
C LEU A 136 0.13 -1.10 -3.30
N LEU A 137 0.29 -0.77 -2.02
CA LEU A 137 -0.56 0.22 -1.37
C LEU A 137 -0.34 1.62 -1.96
N THR A 138 0.89 1.96 -2.32
CA THR A 138 1.20 3.23 -2.97
C THR A 138 0.52 3.35 -4.32
N ILE A 139 0.64 2.33 -5.19
CA ILE A 139 -0.03 2.31 -6.50
C ILE A 139 -1.55 2.37 -6.30
N GLN A 140 -2.10 1.61 -5.35
CA GLN A 140 -3.52 1.62 -5.05
C GLN A 140 -4.01 3.03 -4.68
N ILE A 141 -3.31 3.72 -3.76
CA ILE A 141 -3.70 5.08 -3.32
C ILE A 141 -3.58 6.06 -4.48
N LEU A 142 -2.52 5.97 -5.28
CA LEU A 142 -2.31 6.85 -6.44
C LEU A 142 -3.38 6.67 -7.51
N THR A 143 -3.67 5.42 -7.88
CA THR A 143 -4.72 5.09 -8.85
C THR A 143 -6.08 5.50 -8.34
N PHE A 144 -6.39 5.24 -7.06
CA PHE A 144 -7.64 5.69 -6.44
C PHE A 144 -7.82 7.19 -6.53
N ARG A 145 -6.78 7.96 -6.19
CA ARG A 145 -6.82 9.44 -6.28
C ARG A 145 -6.97 9.93 -7.72
N LYS A 146 -6.31 9.29 -8.69
CA LYS A 146 -6.41 9.64 -10.11
C LYS A 146 -7.81 9.37 -10.66
N LEU A 147 -8.33 8.15 -10.43
CA LEU A 147 -9.67 7.77 -10.88
C LEU A 147 -10.74 8.63 -10.22
N LYS A 148 -10.67 8.83 -8.90
CA LYS A 148 -11.59 9.71 -8.18
C LYS A 148 -11.58 11.13 -8.75
N LYS A 149 -10.41 11.66 -9.08
CA LYS A 149 -10.30 12.99 -9.70
C LYS A 149 -10.96 13.02 -11.08
N ALA A 150 -10.69 12.04 -11.94
CA ALA A 150 -11.28 11.96 -13.27
C ALA A 150 -12.82 11.90 -13.24
N TYR A 151 -13.40 11.09 -12.35
CA TYR A 151 -14.86 10.97 -12.20
C TYR A 151 -15.54 12.18 -11.53
N ASN A 152 -14.80 13.01 -10.81
CA ASN A 152 -15.32 14.24 -10.22
C ASN A 152 -15.19 15.46 -11.16
N GLU A 153 -14.46 15.32 -12.27
CA GLU A 153 -14.28 16.36 -13.30
C GLU A 153 -15.30 16.20 -14.46
N GLU A 154 -16.14 15.15 -14.42
CA GLU A 154 -17.35 14.97 -15.25
C GLU A 154 -18.61 15.36 -14.48
#